data_AF-A0A563UBZ3-F1
#
_entry.id   AF-A0A563UBZ3-F1
#
_cell.length_a   1.000
_cell.length_b   1.000
_cell.length_c   1.000
_cell.angle_alpha   90.00
_cell.angle_beta   90.00
_cell.angle_gamma   90.00
#
_symmetry.space_group_name_H-M   'P 1'
#
loop_
_entity.id
_entity.type
_entity.pdbx_description
1 polymer ?
#
loop_
_entity_poly.entity_id
_entity_poly.type
_entity_poly.pdbx_seq_one_letter_code
_entity_poly.pdbx_strand_id
1 'polypeptide(L)'
;MTDNKDKAVFKNHARTEYHLAAGDNFYSVGRPTGRFLGLGYSPIIFQLPHSGIHYRIEPVLDATQASDLAGLMHDSFEINLLYTPKEVVQRDAFDGNTLGAYYLIHFDPLTKKALEL
;
A
#
# COMPACT_ATOMS: atom_id res chain seq x y z
N MET A 1 26.94 -6.92 -21.22
CA MET A 1 26.15 -7.72 -20.26
C MET A 1 25.19 -6.76 -19.59
N THR A 2 23.91 -6.84 -19.96
CA THR A 2 22.83 -6.01 -19.43
C THR A 2 22.45 -6.50 -18.05
N ASP A 3 22.78 -5.71 -17.03
CA ASP A 3 22.42 -5.95 -15.62
C ASP A 3 20.94 -5.59 -15.43
N ASN A 4 20.07 -6.58 -15.59
CA ASN A 4 18.63 -6.43 -15.41
C ASN A 4 18.33 -6.61 -13.91
N LYS A 5 18.52 -5.54 -13.13
CA LYS A 5 18.13 -5.53 -11.71
C LYS A 5 16.62 -5.35 -11.63
N ASP A 6 15.94 -6.42 -11.26
CA ASP A 6 14.51 -6.43 -10.99
C ASP A 6 14.15 -5.33 -9.98
N LYS A 7 13.37 -4.34 -10.44
CA LYS A 7 12.80 -3.28 -9.61
C LYS A 7 11.51 -3.81 -8.99
N ALA A 8 11.44 -3.88 -7.68
CA ALA A 8 10.21 -4.25 -6.97
C ALA A 8 9.59 -3.02 -6.33
N VAL A 9 8.42 -2.61 -6.83
CA VAL A 9 7.60 -1.56 -6.23
C VAL A 9 6.47 -2.21 -5.45
N PHE A 10 6.42 -1.99 -4.14
CA PHE A 10 5.42 -2.58 -3.27
C PHE A 10 4.23 -1.63 -3.08
N LYS A 11 3.01 -2.19 -3.22
CA LYS A 11 1.75 -1.51 -2.89
C LYS A 11 1.30 -1.94 -1.50
N ASN A 12 1.11 -0.95 -0.61
CA ASN A 12 0.42 -1.04 0.68
C ASN A 12 0.71 -2.32 1.48
N HIS A 13 1.96 -2.50 1.88
CA HIS A 13 2.28 -3.43 2.95
C HIS A 13 3.23 -2.75 3.93
N ALA A 14 2.66 -2.33 5.07
CA ALA A 14 3.36 -1.79 6.24
C ALA A 14 4.52 -2.67 6.75
N ARG A 15 4.66 -3.90 6.24
CA ARG A 15 5.64 -4.89 6.69
C ARG A 15 6.99 -4.81 5.98
N THR A 16 7.06 -4.22 4.78
CA THR A 16 8.26 -4.32 3.92
C THR A 16 9.20 -3.14 4.05
N GLU A 17 8.71 -1.97 4.46
CA GLU A 17 9.52 -0.75 4.48
C GLU A 17 10.58 -0.75 5.61
N TYR A 18 10.32 -1.43 6.72
CA TYR A 18 11.16 -1.37 7.93
C TYR A 18 12.34 -2.35 7.97
N HIS A 19 12.52 -3.20 6.95
CA HIS A 19 13.64 -4.16 6.85
C HIS A 19 14.65 -3.80 5.74
N LEU A 20 14.46 -2.67 5.06
CA LEU A 20 15.30 -2.30 3.92
C LEU A 20 16.57 -1.60 4.43
N ALA A 21 17.73 -2.10 3.99
CA ALA A 21 19.01 -1.58 4.43
C ALA A 21 19.33 -0.28 3.67
N ALA A 22 20.06 0.64 4.32
CA ALA A 22 20.64 1.79 3.62
C ALA A 22 21.53 1.28 2.47
N GLY A 23 21.11 1.52 1.22
CA GLY A 23 21.78 1.05 0.01
C GLY A 23 20.91 0.21 -0.93
N ASP A 24 19.72 -0.21 -0.49
CA ASP A 24 18.78 -0.90 -1.37
C ASP A 24 18.02 0.10 -2.27
N ASN A 25 17.81 -0.23 -3.55
CA ASN A 25 17.08 0.59 -4.52
C ASN A 25 15.55 0.44 -4.35
N PHE A 26 15.04 0.66 -3.15
CA PHE A 26 13.60 0.68 -2.87
C PHE A 26 13.15 2.10 -2.61
N TYR A 27 11.95 2.41 -3.10
CA TYR A 27 11.31 3.70 -2.85
C TYR A 27 9.94 3.48 -2.25
N SER A 28 9.64 4.14 -1.14
CA SER A 28 8.27 4.17 -0.62
C SER A 28 7.46 5.25 -1.35
N VAL A 29 6.43 4.80 -2.08
CA VAL A 29 5.53 5.66 -2.86
C VAL A 29 4.12 5.45 -2.34
N GLY A 30 3.48 6.51 -1.88
CA GLY A 30 2.19 6.38 -1.23
C GLY A 30 1.44 7.68 -1.07
N ARG A 31 0.28 7.58 -0.44
CA ARG A 31 -0.56 8.72 -0.09
C ARG A 31 -0.93 8.62 1.38
N PRO A 32 -0.67 9.66 2.18
CA PRO A 32 -1.14 9.72 3.55
C PRO A 32 -2.65 9.51 3.60
N THR A 33 -3.08 8.64 4.50
CA THR A 33 -4.48 8.30 4.74
C THR A 33 -5.05 9.06 5.94
N GLY A 34 -4.17 9.52 6.85
CA GLY A 34 -4.52 10.13 8.13
C GLY A 34 -5.19 9.14 9.10
N ARG A 35 -5.01 7.83 8.88
CA ARG A 35 -5.72 6.77 9.59
C ARG A 35 -4.79 5.61 9.90
N PHE A 36 -4.90 5.07 11.11
CA PHE A 36 -4.28 3.79 11.44
C PHE A 36 -4.77 2.70 10.49
N LEU A 37 -3.85 1.91 9.92
CA LEU A 37 -4.13 0.85 8.95
C LEU A 37 -4.79 1.36 7.64
N GLY A 38 -4.71 2.66 7.37
CA GLY A 38 -5.34 3.28 6.21
C GLY A 38 -6.88 3.24 6.25
N LEU A 39 -7.50 2.62 5.24
CA LEU A 39 -8.95 2.43 5.19
C LEU A 39 -9.41 1.10 5.80
N GLY A 40 -8.46 0.22 6.17
CA GLY A 40 -8.73 -1.18 6.51
C GLY A 40 -8.75 -1.44 8.01
N TYR A 41 -9.95 -1.52 8.57
CA TYR A 41 -10.24 -2.06 9.90
C TYR A 41 -10.89 -3.46 9.81
N SER A 42 -10.71 -4.16 8.68
CA SER A 42 -11.38 -5.44 8.44
C SER A 42 -10.60 -6.55 9.14
N PRO A 43 -11.09 -7.12 10.26
CA PRO A 43 -10.43 -8.25 10.88
C PRO A 43 -10.44 -9.44 9.91
N ILE A 44 -9.36 -10.21 9.90
CA ILE A 44 -9.32 -11.45 9.15
C ILE A 44 -10.17 -12.47 9.93
N ILE A 45 -11.19 -13.02 9.27
CA ILE A 45 -12.05 -14.05 9.83
C ILE A 45 -11.44 -15.40 9.50
N PHE A 46 -11.17 -16.20 10.52
CA PHE A 46 -10.67 -17.56 10.39
C PHE A 46 -11.75 -18.56 10.79
N GLN A 47 -11.69 -19.75 10.21
CA GLN A 47 -12.54 -20.87 10.57
C GLN A 47 -11.68 -22.06 10.97
N LEU A 48 -11.97 -22.65 12.14
CA LEU A 48 -11.31 -23.88 12.56
C LEU A 48 -11.73 -25.05 11.65
N PRO A 49 -10.78 -25.86 11.15
CA PRO A 49 -11.03 -26.81 10.07
C PRO A 49 -12.00 -27.95 10.42
N HIS A 50 -12.12 -28.29 11.70
CA HIS A 50 -12.93 -29.44 12.15
C HIS A 50 -14.16 -29.08 12.98
N SER A 51 -14.12 -27.96 13.71
CA SER A 51 -15.27 -27.50 14.52
C SER A 51 -16.16 -26.50 13.79
N GLY A 52 -15.67 -25.91 12.69
CA GLY A 52 -16.40 -24.87 11.95
C GLY A 52 -16.55 -23.55 12.70
N ILE A 53 -16.01 -23.43 13.92
CA ILE A 53 -16.06 -22.20 14.74
C ILE A 53 -15.31 -21.08 14.03
N HIS A 54 -15.95 -19.92 13.94
CA HIS A 54 -15.35 -18.70 13.41
C HIS A 54 -14.71 -17.91 14.55
N TYR A 55 -13.52 -17.38 14.30
CA TYR A 55 -12.86 -16.45 15.21
C TYR A 55 -12.22 -15.30 14.43
N ARG A 56 -12.08 -14.16 15.11
CA ARG A 56 -11.50 -12.94 14.55
C ARG A 56 -10.18 -12.68 15.23
N ILE A 57 -9.18 -12.29 14.44
CA ILE A 57 -7.94 -11.73 14.96
C ILE A 57 -7.96 -10.24 14.63
N GLU A 58 -7.85 -9.42 15.68
CA GLU A 58 -7.71 -7.97 15.52
C GLU A 58 -6.39 -7.67 14.79
N PRO A 59 -6.39 -6.74 13.82
CA PRO A 59 -5.16 -6.33 13.16
C PRO A 59 -4.21 -5.69 14.19
N VAL A 60 -2.94 -6.06 14.13
CA VAL A 60 -1.90 -5.50 14.99
C VAL A 60 -1.24 -4.33 14.27
N LEU A 61 -1.11 -3.20 14.96
CA LEU A 61 -0.33 -2.05 14.47
C LEU A 61 1.16 -2.37 14.55
N ASP A 62 1.88 -2.12 13.47
CA ASP A 62 3.34 -2.19 13.47
C ASP A 62 3.90 -0.83 13.89
N ALA A 63 4.47 -0.77 15.09
CA ALA A 63 5.11 0.45 15.60
C ALA A 63 6.64 0.42 15.43
N THR A 64 7.17 -0.54 14.69
CA THR A 64 8.61 -0.69 14.48
C THR A 64 9.19 0.60 13.88
N GLN A 65 10.18 1.18 14.55
CA GLN A 65 10.86 2.43 14.14
C GLN A 65 9.96 3.66 13.99
N ALA A 66 8.69 3.61 14.41
CA ALA A 66 7.82 4.79 14.45
C ALA A 66 8.30 5.75 15.55
N SER A 67 8.75 6.95 15.16
CA SER A 67 9.17 8.01 16.08
C SER A 67 8.10 9.07 16.32
N ASP A 68 7.05 9.09 15.48
CA ASP A 68 5.94 10.03 15.57
C ASP A 68 4.60 9.37 15.15
N LEU A 69 3.53 10.15 15.23
CA LEU A 69 2.18 9.70 14.88
C LEU A 69 2.05 9.32 13.41
N ALA A 70 2.74 10.02 12.50
CA ALA A 70 2.69 9.73 11.07
C ALA A 70 3.34 8.38 10.75
N GLY A 71 4.46 8.07 11.41
CA GLY A 71 5.11 6.76 11.36
C GLY A 71 4.19 5.64 11.88
N LEU A 72 3.47 5.86 12.98
CA LEU A 72 2.53 4.87 13.53
C LEU A 72 1.30 4.64 12.63
N MET A 73 0.90 5.63 11.84
CA MET A 73 -0.17 5.51 10.85
C MET A 73 0.32 4.93 9.51
N HIS A 74 1.63 4.71 9.35
CA HIS A 74 2.27 4.35 8.07
C HIS A 74 1.97 5.36 6.95
N ASP A 75 2.00 6.65 7.30
CA ASP A 75 1.69 7.76 6.39
C ASP A 75 2.96 8.50 5.90
N SER A 76 4.14 8.02 6.28
CA SER A 76 5.43 8.63 5.91
C SER A 76 6.02 7.93 4.68
N PHE A 77 5.96 8.59 3.52
CA PHE A 77 6.52 8.09 2.26
C PHE A 77 7.66 8.98 1.76
N GLU A 78 8.66 8.40 1.10
CA GLU A 78 9.72 9.14 0.41
C GLU A 78 9.15 9.93 -0.77
N ILE A 79 8.21 9.34 -1.49
CA ILE A 79 7.48 9.97 -2.58
C ILE A 79 6.00 10.04 -2.22
N ASN A 80 5.60 11.22 -1.74
CA ASN A 80 4.20 11.52 -1.46
C ASN A 80 3.43 11.85 -2.74
N LEU A 81 2.40 11.05 -3.02
CA LEU A 81 1.56 11.19 -4.21
C LEU A 81 0.13 11.56 -3.83
N LEU A 82 -0.18 12.85 -3.92
CA LEU A 82 -1.52 13.37 -3.67
C LEU A 82 -2.37 13.29 -4.94
N TYR A 83 -3.57 12.73 -4.81
CA TYR A 83 -4.48 12.63 -5.94
C TYR A 83 -5.12 13.99 -6.18
N THR A 84 -5.13 14.43 -7.42
CA THR A 84 -5.88 15.60 -7.87
C THR A 84 -7.38 15.31 -7.83
N PRO A 85 -8.25 16.34 -7.66
CA PRO A 85 -9.70 16.16 -7.78
C PRO A 85 -10.11 15.50 -9.10
N LYS A 86 -9.39 15.79 -10.19
CA LYS A 86 -9.61 15.18 -11.51
C LYS A 86 -9.40 13.66 -11.48
N GLU A 87 -8.32 13.18 -10.86
CA GLU A 87 -8.03 11.74 -10.75
C GLU A 87 -9.07 11.02 -9.89
N VAL A 88 -9.57 11.66 -8.84
CA VAL A 88 -10.67 11.12 -8.02
C VAL A 88 -11.95 10.98 -8.86
N VAL A 89 -12.34 12.04 -9.58
CA VAL A 89 -13.52 12.00 -10.46
C VAL A 89 -13.35 10.95 -11.56
N GLN A 90 -12.16 10.83 -12.16
CA GLN A 90 -11.87 9.83 -13.18
C GLN A 90 -11.96 8.39 -12.64
N ARG A 91 -11.48 8.14 -11.42
CA ARG A 91 -11.63 6.85 -10.75
C ARG A 91 -13.10 6.52 -10.53
N ASP A 92 -13.86 7.46 -10.00
CA ASP A 92 -15.25 7.23 -9.61
C ASP A 92 -16.18 7.10 -10.84
N ALA A 93 -15.80 7.71 -11.97
CA ALA A 93 -16.50 7.59 -13.25
C ALA A 93 -16.01 6.41 -14.12
N PHE A 94 -15.01 5.64 -13.67
CA PHE A 94 -14.46 4.53 -14.46
C PHE A 94 -15.44 3.35 -14.49
N ASP A 95 -15.95 3.04 -15.68
CA ASP A 95 -16.81 1.87 -15.90
C ASP A 95 -15.96 0.60 -16.05
N GLY A 96 -15.61 0.00 -14.92
CA GLY A 96 -14.83 -1.23 -14.87
C GLY A 96 -14.17 -1.50 -13.51
N ASN A 97 -13.25 -2.46 -13.49
CA ASN A 97 -12.54 -2.84 -12.27
C ASN A 97 -11.37 -1.88 -12.00
N THR A 98 -11.53 -0.98 -11.02
CA THR A 98 -10.49 -0.03 -10.58
C THR A 98 -9.31 -0.69 -9.86
N LEU A 99 -9.43 -1.96 -9.47
CA LEU A 99 -8.34 -2.77 -8.94
C LEU A 99 -7.74 -3.71 -9.99
N GLY A 100 -8.28 -3.70 -11.22
CA GLY A 100 -7.80 -4.52 -12.33
C GLY A 100 -6.54 -3.96 -12.96
N ALA A 101 -5.69 -4.84 -13.51
CA ALA A 101 -4.41 -4.47 -14.11
C ALA A 101 -4.51 -3.33 -15.14
N TYR A 102 -5.55 -3.34 -15.97
CA TYR A 102 -5.79 -2.28 -16.95
C TYR A 102 -5.95 -0.91 -16.31
N TYR A 103 -6.81 -0.78 -15.29
CA TYR A 103 -6.99 0.48 -14.58
C TYR A 103 -5.68 0.91 -13.90
N LEU A 104 -5.03 -0.02 -13.20
CA LEU A 104 -3.81 0.26 -12.46
C LEU A 104 -2.71 0.79 -13.39
N ILE A 105 -2.43 0.12 -14.50
CA ILE A 105 -1.33 0.51 -15.40
C ILE A 105 -1.64 1.82 -16.14
N HIS A 106 -2.89 2.06 -16.54
CA HIS A 106 -3.23 3.16 -17.45
C HIS A 106 -3.85 4.39 -16.76
N PHE A 107 -4.38 4.28 -15.55
CA PHE A 107 -5.15 5.34 -14.90
C PHE A 107 -4.71 5.62 -13.47
N ASP A 108 -4.32 4.61 -12.69
CA ASP A 108 -3.94 4.79 -11.29
C ASP A 108 -2.65 5.63 -11.13
N PRO A 109 -2.73 6.82 -10.51
CA PRO A 109 -1.58 7.71 -10.37
C PRO A 109 -0.41 7.09 -9.62
N LEU A 110 -0.70 6.26 -8.60
CA LEU A 110 0.31 5.57 -7.81
C LEU A 110 1.10 4.57 -8.66
N THR A 111 0.40 3.73 -9.42
CA THR A 111 1.04 2.74 -10.30
C THR A 111 1.84 3.41 -11.40
N LYS A 112 1.33 4.49 -12.00
CA LYS A 112 2.10 5.25 -12.99
C LYS A 112 3.41 5.76 -12.41
N LYS A 113 3.35 6.34 -11.21
CA LYS A 113 4.55 6.84 -10.55
C LYS A 113 5.54 5.74 -10.24
N ALA A 114 5.06 4.59 -9.78
CA ALA A 114 5.87 3.40 -9.56
C ALA A 114 6.60 2.94 -10.83
N LEU A 115 5.95 3.01 -12.00
CA LEU A 115 6.53 2.59 -13.28
C LEU A 115 7.57 3.59 -13.85
N GLU A 116 7.60 4.82 -13.36
CA GLU A 116 8.57 5.85 -13.78
C GLU A 116 9.91 5.77 -13.03
N LEU A 117 9.95 5.07 -11.88
CA LEU A 117 11.12 4.94 -11.01
C LEU A 117 12.05 3.82 -11.50
#